data_AF-A0A1M4IKW1-F1
#
_entry.id   AF-A0A1M4IKW1-F1
#
_cell.length_a   1.000
_cell.length_b   1.000
_cell.length_c   1.000
_cell.angle_alpha   90.00
_cell.angle_beta   90.00
_cell.angle_gamma   90.00
#
_symmetry.space_group_name_H-M   'P 1'
#
loop_
_entity.id
_entity.type
_entity.pdbx_description
1 polymer ?
#
loop_
_entity_poly.entity_id
_entity_poly.type
_entity_poly.pdbx_seq_one_letter_code
_entity_poly.pdbx_strand_id
1 'polypeptide(L)'
;MKTILLRYRRVDMAGVGLIEVLISVLVLGVGILGIAAMQATALRNSQGSLQRSQAAIQAYTIFDAMRANLPAATAGSYNQKICTAPGASNLVSNDLANWIKGVQAALGSSACGTINCSATACSASISWDESRAKDGSANQTFTIQTRL
;
A
#
# COMPACT_ATOMS: atom_id res chain seq x y z
N MET A 1 31.16 77.18 -26.19
CA MET A 1 30.83 75.78 -26.56
C MET A 1 31.79 74.86 -25.81
N LYS A 2 31.40 74.35 -24.63
CA LYS A 2 32.23 73.43 -23.81
C LYS A 2 31.55 72.07 -23.79
N THR A 3 32.14 71.10 -24.45
CA THR A 3 31.63 69.72 -24.55
C THR A 3 31.91 68.98 -23.26
N ILE A 4 30.86 68.66 -22.50
CA ILE A 4 30.92 67.84 -21.28
C ILE A 4 31.06 66.38 -21.71
N LEU A 5 32.24 65.79 -21.53
CA LEU A 5 32.44 64.34 -21.69
C LEU A 5 32.14 63.64 -20.36
N LEU A 6 30.93 63.10 -20.22
CA LEU A 6 30.58 62.21 -19.11
C LEU A 6 31.32 60.87 -19.29
N ARG A 7 32.35 60.64 -18.46
CA ARG A 7 33.06 59.36 -18.37
C ARG A 7 32.19 58.36 -17.61
N TYR A 8 31.58 57.42 -18.32
CA TYR A 8 30.84 56.31 -17.70
C TYR A 8 31.82 55.36 -17.02
N ARG A 9 31.84 55.36 -15.68
CA ARG A 9 32.68 54.46 -14.88
C ARG A 9 32.05 53.06 -14.94
N ARG A 10 32.68 52.12 -15.66
CA ARG A 10 32.33 50.70 -15.57
C ARG A 10 32.66 50.21 -14.17
N VAL A 11 31.65 49.69 -13.48
CA VAL A 11 31.82 48.99 -12.21
C VAL A 11 32.05 47.53 -12.56
N ASP A 12 33.26 47.01 -12.31
CA ASP A 12 33.54 45.59 -12.48
C ASP A 12 32.92 44.82 -11.31
N MET A 13 31.97 43.94 -11.64
CA MET A 13 31.24 43.11 -10.69
C MET A 13 32.05 41.85 -10.33
N ALA A 14 33.20 42.03 -9.68
CA ALA A 14 33.97 40.91 -9.15
C ALA A 14 33.29 40.37 -7.87
N GLY A 15 32.54 39.28 -8.00
CA GLY A 15 31.93 38.55 -6.87
C GLY A 15 30.44 38.23 -6.99
N VAL A 16 29.70 38.96 -7.85
CA VAL A 16 28.25 38.74 -8.04
C VAL A 16 27.98 37.38 -8.71
N GLY A 17 28.80 36.97 -9.68
CA GLY A 17 28.64 35.67 -10.36
C GLY A 17 28.84 34.45 -9.45
N LEU A 18 29.67 34.56 -8.42
CA LEU A 18 29.89 33.45 -7.48
C LEU A 18 28.70 33.28 -6.52
N ILE A 19 28.10 34.40 -6.08
CA ILE A 19 26.87 34.40 -5.29
C ILE A 19 25.69 33.87 -6.13
N GLU A 20 25.61 34.23 -7.41
CA GLU A 20 24.56 33.76 -8.33
C GLU A 20 24.60 32.24 -8.51
N VAL A 21 25.79 31.65 -8.69
CA VAL A 21 25.95 30.19 -8.80
C VAL A 21 25.63 29.51 -7.46
N LEU A 22 26.06 30.06 -6.33
CA LEU A 22 25.75 29.50 -5.01
C LEU A 22 24.24 29.50 -4.72
N ILE A 23 23.55 30.59 -5.05
CA ILE A 23 22.09 30.67 -4.91
C ILE A 23 21.42 29.68 -5.87
N SER A 24 21.89 29.56 -7.11
CA SER A 24 21.35 28.60 -8.07
C SER A 24 21.48 27.16 -7.58
N VAL A 25 22.66 26.77 -7.08
CA VAL A 25 22.90 25.43 -6.50
C VAL A 25 22.06 25.21 -5.25
N LEU A 26 21.90 26.23 -4.39
CA LEU A 26 21.04 26.16 -3.21
C LEU A 26 19.57 25.89 -3.59
N VAL A 27 19.03 26.67 -4.53
CA VAL A 27 17.64 26.52 -5.01
C VAL A 27 17.44 25.16 -5.67
N LEU A 28 18.37 24.72 -6.51
CA LEU A 28 18.35 23.40 -7.13
C LEU A 28 18.41 22.28 -6.09
N GLY A 29 19.28 22.43 -5.07
CA GLY A 29 19.40 21.48 -3.97
C GLY A 29 18.08 21.31 -3.20
N VAL A 30 17.43 22.42 -2.83
CA VAL A 30 16.11 22.39 -2.18
C VAL A 30 15.05 21.77 -3.07
N GLY A 31 15.07 22.08 -4.37
CA GLY A 31 14.14 21.51 -5.36
C GLY A 31 14.24 19.98 -5.45
N ILE A 32 15.45 19.43 -5.53
CA ILE A 32 15.67 17.98 -5.64
C ILE A 32 15.23 17.26 -4.36
N LEU A 33 15.48 17.84 -3.17
CA LEU A 33 14.99 17.28 -1.91
C LEU A 33 13.45 17.23 -1.85
N GLY A 34 12.77 18.26 -2.38
CA GLY A 34 11.32 18.27 -2.52
C GLY A 34 10.79 17.13 -3.40
N ILE A 35 11.41 16.93 -4.56
CA ILE A 35 11.02 15.86 -5.49
C ILE A 35 11.29 14.47 -4.88
N ALA A 36 12.41 14.29 -4.19
CA ALA A 36 12.72 13.03 -3.51
C ALA A 36 11.67 12.68 -2.43
N ALA A 37 11.22 13.68 -1.66
CA ALA A 37 10.16 13.48 -0.68
C ALA A 37 8.82 13.10 -1.33
N MET A 38 8.48 13.71 -2.47
CA MET A 38 7.29 13.34 -3.24
C MET A 38 7.39 11.92 -3.81
N GLN A 39 8.54 11.54 -4.38
CA GLN A 39 8.77 10.18 -4.90
C GLN A 39 8.66 9.12 -3.80
N ALA A 40 9.23 9.37 -2.63
CA ALA A 40 9.12 8.48 -1.48
C ALA A 40 7.67 8.29 -1.05
N THR A 41 6.86 9.36 -1.09
CA THR A 41 5.43 9.31 -0.75
C THR A 41 4.63 8.58 -1.83
N ALA A 42 4.91 8.82 -3.11
CA ALA A 42 4.27 8.13 -4.22
C ALA A 42 4.50 6.61 -4.17
N LEU A 43 5.75 6.18 -3.94
CA LEU A 43 6.07 4.75 -3.82
C LEU A 43 5.30 4.09 -2.68
N ARG A 44 5.23 4.74 -1.51
CA ARG A 44 4.48 4.23 -0.35
C ARG A 44 2.98 4.09 -0.64
N ASN A 45 2.37 5.09 -1.29
CA ASN A 45 0.96 5.04 -1.68
C ASN A 45 0.68 3.90 -2.66
N SER A 46 1.57 3.68 -3.63
CA SER A 46 1.48 2.55 -4.56
C SER A 46 1.55 1.20 -3.83
N GLN A 47 2.43 1.06 -2.83
CA GLN A 47 2.55 -0.16 -2.04
C GLN A 47 1.25 -0.46 -1.26
N GLY A 48 0.66 0.53 -0.58
CA GLY A 48 -0.60 0.34 0.14
C GLY A 48 -1.77 0.03 -0.81
N SER A 49 -1.81 0.64 -1.99
CA SER A 49 -2.79 0.29 -3.02
C SER A 49 -2.63 -1.15 -3.50
N LEU A 50 -1.39 -1.60 -3.72
CA LEU A 50 -1.10 -2.98 -4.12
C LEU A 50 -1.57 -3.98 -3.05
N GLN A 51 -1.28 -3.72 -1.77
CA GLN A 51 -1.72 -4.59 -0.68
C GLN A 51 -3.25 -4.73 -0.64
N ARG A 52 -4.00 -3.64 -0.81
CA ARG A 52 -5.48 -3.71 -0.88
C ARG A 52 -5.97 -4.52 -2.07
N SER A 53 -5.37 -4.35 -3.24
CA SER A 53 -5.69 -5.16 -4.43
C SER A 53 -5.41 -6.64 -4.19
N GLN A 54 -4.29 -6.97 -3.55
CA GLN A 54 -3.95 -8.35 -3.21
C GLN A 54 -4.93 -8.93 -2.18
N ALA A 55 -5.33 -8.17 -1.16
CA ALA A 55 -6.36 -8.57 -0.21
C ALA A 55 -7.71 -8.83 -0.93
N ALA A 56 -8.10 -7.99 -1.88
CA ALA A 56 -9.30 -8.20 -2.69
C ALA A 56 -9.22 -9.50 -3.50
N ILE A 57 -8.11 -9.74 -4.20
CA ILE A 57 -7.88 -10.99 -4.94
C ILE A 57 -8.03 -12.19 -4.00
N GLN A 58 -7.38 -12.17 -2.84
CA GLN A 58 -7.46 -13.28 -1.88
C GLN A 58 -8.85 -13.43 -1.24
N ALA A 59 -9.63 -12.36 -1.10
CA ALA A 59 -11.02 -12.48 -0.66
C ALA A 59 -11.87 -13.20 -1.73
N TYR A 60 -11.66 -12.91 -3.01
CA TYR A 60 -12.36 -13.62 -4.09
C TYR A 60 -11.96 -15.09 -4.20
N THR A 61 -10.69 -15.44 -4.01
CA THR A 61 -10.25 -16.85 -4.09
C THR A 61 -10.98 -17.74 -3.08
N ILE A 62 -11.21 -17.26 -1.85
CA ILE A 62 -11.98 -18.03 -0.87
C ILE A 62 -13.49 -18.06 -1.19
N PHE A 63 -14.05 -16.98 -1.74
CA PHE A 63 -15.44 -16.99 -2.20
C PHE A 63 -15.66 -18.01 -3.32
N ASP A 64 -14.70 -18.14 -4.24
CA ASP A 64 -14.79 -19.13 -5.31
C ASP A 64 -14.67 -20.57 -4.78
N ALA A 65 -13.81 -20.82 -3.78
CA ALA A 65 -13.76 -22.11 -3.09
C ALA A 65 -15.09 -22.43 -2.37
N MET A 66 -15.68 -21.44 -1.69
CA MET A 66 -16.98 -21.61 -1.02
C MET A 66 -18.14 -21.82 -2.00
N ARG A 67 -18.11 -21.19 -3.17
CA ARG A 67 -19.08 -21.44 -4.26
C ARG A 67 -18.94 -22.86 -4.81
N ALA A 68 -17.71 -23.37 -4.92
CA ALA A 68 -17.49 -24.76 -5.32
C ALA A 68 -18.01 -25.77 -4.27
N ASN A 69 -18.09 -25.37 -2.99
CA ASN A 69 -18.59 -26.19 -1.88
C ASN A 69 -19.73 -25.52 -1.10
N LEU A 70 -20.76 -25.10 -1.83
CA LEU A 70 -21.95 -24.40 -1.32
C LEU A 70 -22.62 -25.05 -0.10
N PRO A 71 -22.79 -26.39 -0.03
CA PRO A 71 -23.41 -27.03 1.14
C PRO A 71 -22.61 -26.81 2.44
N ALA A 72 -21.28 -26.91 2.39
CA ALA A 72 -20.44 -26.68 3.57
C ALA A 72 -20.35 -25.18 3.92
N ALA A 73 -20.33 -24.30 2.92
CA ALA A 73 -20.29 -22.86 3.11
C ALA A 73 -21.58 -22.33 3.77
N THR A 74 -22.76 -22.76 3.29
CA THR A 74 -24.06 -22.38 3.87
C THR A 74 -24.31 -23.01 5.24
N ALA A 75 -23.72 -24.19 5.51
CA ALA A 75 -23.68 -24.79 6.84
C ALA A 75 -22.69 -24.11 7.81
N GLY A 76 -21.93 -23.10 7.35
CA GLY A 76 -20.99 -22.36 8.18
C GLY A 76 -19.68 -23.09 8.48
N SER A 77 -19.33 -24.15 7.75
CA SER A 77 -18.09 -24.91 7.98
C SER A 77 -16.81 -24.10 7.74
N TYR A 78 -16.90 -23.01 6.96
CA TYR A 78 -15.78 -22.09 6.73
C TYR A 78 -15.67 -20.99 7.81
N ASN A 79 -16.62 -20.91 8.75
CA ASN A 79 -16.71 -19.80 9.71
C ASN A 79 -15.66 -19.88 10.81
N GLN A 80 -14.56 -19.16 10.62
CA GLN A 80 -13.50 -19.07 11.62
C GLN A 80 -12.56 -17.91 11.31
N LYS A 81 -11.84 -17.48 12.35
CA LYS A 81 -10.62 -16.70 12.20
C LYS A 81 -9.45 -17.65 11.96
N ILE A 82 -8.67 -17.40 10.92
CA ILE A 82 -7.51 -18.19 10.53
C ILE A 82 -6.30 -17.26 10.48
N CYS A 83 -5.34 -17.50 11.37
CA CYS A 83 -4.01 -16.87 11.33
C CYS A 83 -2.92 -17.91 11.05
N THR A 84 -3.24 -19.20 11.20
CA THR A 84 -2.33 -20.31 10.99
C THR A 84 -3.05 -21.33 10.14
N ALA A 85 -2.35 -21.86 9.13
CA ALA A 85 -2.91 -22.88 8.25
C ALA A 85 -3.37 -24.10 9.08
N PRO A 86 -4.67 -24.48 9.03
CA PRO A 86 -5.12 -25.72 9.67
C PRO A 86 -4.51 -26.95 8.99
N GLY A 87 -4.50 -28.08 9.69
CA GLY A 87 -4.12 -29.36 9.10
C GLY A 87 -5.15 -29.82 8.08
N ALA A 88 -4.70 -30.21 6.88
CA ALA A 88 -5.57 -30.65 5.78
C ALA A 88 -6.12 -32.06 6.06
N SER A 89 -7.31 -32.12 6.66
CA SER A 89 -8.03 -33.36 7.00
C SER A 89 -9.30 -33.57 6.18
N ASN A 90 -9.85 -32.49 5.64
CA ASN A 90 -11.02 -32.45 4.76
C ASN A 90 -10.91 -31.29 3.77
N LEU A 91 -11.81 -31.22 2.79
CA LEU A 91 -11.80 -30.21 1.74
C LEU A 91 -11.80 -28.78 2.31
N VAL A 92 -12.66 -28.48 3.29
CA VAL A 92 -12.74 -27.16 3.93
C VAL A 92 -11.41 -26.78 4.59
N SER A 93 -10.82 -27.66 5.38
CA SER A 93 -9.53 -27.40 6.03
C SER A 93 -8.39 -27.23 5.03
N ASN A 94 -8.43 -27.94 3.89
CA ASN A 94 -7.46 -27.78 2.81
C ASN A 94 -7.62 -26.42 2.11
N ASP A 95 -8.85 -26.00 1.82
CA ASP A 95 -9.15 -24.70 1.22
C ASP A 95 -8.68 -23.56 2.14
N LEU A 96 -9.02 -23.64 3.44
CA LEU A 96 -8.61 -22.65 4.43
C LEU A 96 -7.09 -22.59 4.60
N ALA A 97 -6.41 -23.75 4.57
CA ALA A 97 -4.95 -23.83 4.65
C ALA A 97 -4.27 -23.21 3.43
N ASN A 98 -4.78 -23.48 2.22
CA ASN A 98 -4.24 -22.90 1.00
C ASN A 98 -4.53 -21.40 0.92
N TRP A 99 -5.73 -20.99 1.32
CA TRP A 99 -6.14 -19.59 1.38
C TRP A 99 -5.26 -18.77 2.32
N ILE A 100 -5.09 -19.18 3.58
CA ILE A 100 -4.29 -18.39 4.52
C ILE A 100 -2.81 -18.34 4.13
N LYS A 101 -2.27 -19.41 3.53
CA LYS A 101 -0.92 -19.38 2.95
C LYS A 101 -0.81 -18.37 1.81
N GLY A 102 -1.82 -18.28 0.94
CA GLY A 102 -1.90 -17.29 -0.13
C GLY A 102 -1.99 -15.86 0.40
N VAL A 103 -2.84 -15.62 1.41
CA VAL A 103 -2.96 -14.35 2.13
C VAL A 103 -1.61 -13.93 2.73
N GLN A 104 -0.93 -14.84 3.42
CA GLN A 104 0.34 -14.56 4.07
C GLN A 104 1.49 -14.35 3.08
N ALA A 105 1.48 -15.07 1.95
CA ALA A 105 2.43 -14.86 0.87
C ALA A 105 2.26 -13.48 0.21
N ALA A 106 1.01 -12.98 0.13
CA ALA A 106 0.71 -11.72 -0.54
C ALA A 106 0.84 -10.48 0.36
N LEU A 107 0.49 -10.60 1.65
CA LEU A 107 0.37 -9.46 2.57
C LEU A 107 1.36 -9.50 3.75
N GLY A 108 2.04 -10.63 3.96
CA GLY A 108 2.99 -10.85 5.04
C GLY A 108 2.56 -11.94 6.01
N SER A 109 3.53 -12.53 6.71
CA SER A 109 3.33 -13.69 7.58
C SER A 109 2.42 -13.44 8.78
N SER A 110 2.24 -12.18 9.19
CA SER A 110 1.31 -11.79 10.27
C SER A 110 -0.13 -11.63 9.81
N ALA A 111 -0.41 -11.78 8.50
CA ALA A 111 -1.76 -11.61 7.99
C ALA A 111 -2.68 -12.75 8.47
N CYS A 112 -3.90 -12.36 8.82
CA CYS A 112 -4.99 -13.25 9.23
C CYS A 112 -6.21 -13.04 8.35
N GLY A 113 -7.01 -14.08 8.19
CA GLY A 113 -8.33 -14.03 7.57
C GLY A 113 -9.42 -14.35 8.58
N THR A 114 -10.62 -13.81 8.39
CA THR A 114 -11.83 -14.19 9.12
C THR A 114 -12.95 -14.35 8.12
N ILE A 115 -13.60 -15.50 8.13
CA ILE A 115 -14.74 -15.79 7.28
C ILE A 115 -15.96 -15.90 8.18
N ASN A 116 -17.06 -15.27 7.77
CA ASN A 116 -18.34 -15.39 8.43
C ASN A 116 -19.45 -15.50 7.38
N CYS A 117 -19.96 -16.72 7.25
CA CYS A 117 -21.02 -17.13 6.35
C CYS A 117 -22.30 -17.45 7.10
N SER A 118 -23.41 -17.00 6.53
CA SER A 118 -24.78 -17.35 6.87
C SER A 118 -25.42 -18.07 5.67
N ALA A 119 -26.67 -18.51 5.82
CA ALA A 119 -27.40 -19.19 4.75
C ALA A 119 -27.56 -18.35 3.46
N THR A 120 -27.41 -17.02 3.51
CA THR A 120 -27.70 -16.12 2.36
C THR A 120 -26.60 -15.12 2.03
N ALA A 121 -25.60 -14.96 2.90
CA ALA A 121 -24.51 -14.00 2.74
C ALA A 121 -23.24 -14.49 3.44
N CYS A 122 -22.10 -14.24 2.81
CA CYS A 122 -20.78 -14.49 3.33
C CYS A 122 -19.95 -13.22 3.36
N SER A 123 -19.15 -13.08 4.40
CA SER A 123 -18.16 -12.03 4.53
C SER A 123 -16.78 -12.64 4.73
N ALA A 124 -15.79 -12.06 4.06
CA ALA A 124 -14.38 -12.37 4.27
C ALA A 124 -13.67 -11.07 4.65
N SER A 125 -13.00 -11.12 5.80
CA SER A 125 -12.19 -10.02 6.33
C SER A 125 -10.74 -10.47 6.40
N ILE A 126 -9.84 -9.72 5.78
CA ILE A 126 -8.40 -9.97 5.80
C ILE A 126 -7.75 -8.83 6.57
N SER A 127 -6.90 -9.17 7.52
CA SER A 127 -6.21 -8.21 8.38
C SER A 127 -4.70 -8.41 8.36
N TRP A 128 -3.94 -7.33 8.21
CA TRP A 128 -2.47 -7.33 8.19
C TRP A 128 -1.89 -6.10 8.89
N ASP A 129 -0.63 -6.18 9.29
CA ASP A 129 0.09 -5.05 9.89
C ASP A 129 0.58 -4.10 8.79
N GLU A 130 0.22 -2.82 8.90
CA GLU A 130 0.71 -1.76 8.01
C GLU A 130 1.43 -0.64 8.79
N SER A 131 1.99 -0.95 9.97
CA SER A 131 2.70 0.01 10.83
C SER A 131 3.89 0.70 10.15
N ARG A 132 4.35 0.17 9.01
CA ARG A 132 5.42 0.73 8.18
C ARG A 132 4.96 1.92 7.33
N ALA A 133 3.66 2.16 7.19
CA ALA A 133 3.11 3.35 6.54
C ALA A 133 3.08 4.55 7.51
N LYS A 134 3.26 5.78 7.01
CA LYS A 134 3.42 7.00 7.82
C LYS A 134 2.22 7.30 8.73
N ASP A 135 1.04 6.85 8.31
CA ASP A 135 -0.24 6.88 9.05
C ASP A 135 -0.85 5.47 9.17
N GLY A 136 -0.02 4.43 9.07
CA GLY A 136 -0.44 3.04 9.08
C GLY A 136 -0.88 2.59 10.46
N SER A 137 -2.14 2.17 10.58
CA SER A 137 -2.58 1.39 11.75
C SER A 137 -1.80 0.08 11.81
N ALA A 138 -1.42 -0.34 13.02
CA ALA A 138 -0.83 -1.67 13.29
C ALA A 138 -1.76 -2.83 12.83
N ASN A 139 -3.02 -2.53 12.51
CA ASN A 139 -3.94 -3.49 11.94
C ASN A 139 -4.82 -2.82 10.90
N GLN A 140 -4.55 -3.08 9.62
CA GLN A 140 -5.46 -2.77 8.51
C GLN A 140 -6.42 -3.94 8.34
N THR A 141 -7.68 -3.66 8.07
CA THR A 141 -8.68 -4.69 7.78
C THR A 141 -9.40 -4.35 6.49
N PHE A 142 -9.48 -5.34 5.61
CA PHE A 142 -10.21 -5.28 4.36
C PHE A 142 -11.32 -6.31 4.38
N THR A 143 -12.57 -5.86 4.23
CA THR A 143 -13.75 -6.73 4.30
C THR A 143 -14.55 -6.64 3.01
N ILE A 144 -14.88 -7.80 2.43
CA ILE A 144 -15.85 -7.92 1.33
C ILE A 144 -17.00 -8.78 1.82
N GLN A 145 -18.21 -8.41 1.40
CA GLN A 145 -19.41 -9.23 1.54
C GLN A 145 -19.90 -9.67 0.15
N THR A 146 -20.30 -10.93 0.05
CA THR A 146 -20.92 -11.49 -1.15
C THR A 146 -22.13 -12.34 -0.76
N ARG A 147 -23.03 -12.54 -1.71
CA ARG A 147 -24.00 -13.63 -1.67
C ARG A 147 -23.38 -14.83 -2.40
N LEU A 148 -23.50 -16.03 -1.81
CA LEU A 148 -23.04 -17.29 -2.39
C LEU A 148 -24.06 -17.83 -3.37
#